data_AF-A0A831M136-F1
#
_entry.id   AF-A0A831M136-F1
#
_cell.length_a   1.000
_cell.length_b   1.000
_cell.length_c   1.000
_cell.angle_alpha   90.00
_cell.angle_beta   90.00
_cell.angle_gamma   90.00
#
_symmetry.space_group_name_H-M   'P 1'
#
loop_
_entity.id
_entity.type
_entity.pdbx_description
1 polymer ?
#
loop_
_entity_poly.entity_id
_entity_poly.type
_entity_poly.pdbx_seq_one_letter_code
_entity_poly.pdbx_strand_id
1 'polypeptide(L)'
;MMLLQSQSCRIYLAIFIILIFALVVPAPSLAYSYSISYVEDYDLQQMDMIGWGTAVRDVVQSRLNGAGWSQSFCAADGNVDETDFGSQNSGYQGLDGAYLHYHFGHGCNAGVGTEIQLAHWQLLQHDAVVRDEVYKKWDSTNKWVIVDACHVLEDEQWGGALKYSHGILGFASSKMTSTELPEIV
;
A
#
# COMPACT_ATOMS: atom_id res chain seq x y z
N MET A 1 60.06 9.77 28.33
CA MET A 1 58.91 10.60 27.89
C MET A 1 58.46 10.36 26.44
N MET A 2 59.13 9.52 25.63
CA MET A 2 58.74 9.23 24.22
C MET A 2 57.71 8.10 24.02
N LEU A 3 57.51 7.21 24.99
CA LEU A 3 56.63 6.03 24.84
C LEU A 3 55.13 6.37 24.91
N LEU A 4 54.75 7.41 25.66
CA LEU A 4 53.36 7.85 25.80
C LEU A 4 52.81 8.52 24.52
N GLN A 5 53.67 9.22 23.78
CA GLN A 5 53.29 9.93 22.55
C GLN A 5 52.95 8.97 21.40
N SER A 6 53.61 7.80 21.37
CA SER A 6 53.39 6.72 20.39
C SER A 6 52.05 6.01 20.58
N GLN A 7 51.64 5.78 21.83
CA GLN A 7 50.38 5.09 22.17
C GLN A 7 49.18 5.96 21.81
N SER A 8 49.21 7.24 22.18
CA SER A 8 48.13 8.18 21.86
C SER A 8 47.92 8.33 20.36
N CYS A 9 48.99 8.40 19.56
CA CYS A 9 48.90 8.50 18.10
C CYS A 9 48.20 7.28 17.46
N ARG A 10 48.45 6.07 17.97
CA ARG A 10 47.78 4.84 17.52
C ARG A 10 46.29 4.82 17.88
N ILE A 11 45.94 5.34 19.05
CA ILE A 11 44.54 5.44 19.51
C ILE A 11 43.77 6.43 18.63
N TYR A 12 44.35 7.61 18.36
CA TYR A 12 43.70 8.61 17.49
C TYR A 12 43.52 8.11 16.06
N LEU A 13 44.51 7.39 15.51
CA LEU A 13 44.40 6.78 14.18
C LEU A 13 43.30 5.71 14.12
N ALA A 14 43.19 4.86 15.14
CA ALA A 14 42.14 3.85 15.22
C ALA A 14 40.73 4.48 15.31
N ILE A 15 40.57 5.53 16.14
CA ILE A 15 39.32 6.28 16.26
C ILE A 15 38.96 6.95 14.93
N PHE A 16 39.94 7.55 14.24
CA PHE A 16 39.73 8.19 12.94
C PHE A 16 39.30 7.18 11.86
N ILE A 17 39.90 6.00 11.82
CA ILE A 17 39.51 4.91 10.90
C ILE A 17 38.08 4.43 11.22
N ILE A 18 37.72 4.23 12.49
CA ILE A 18 36.37 3.82 12.89
C ILE A 18 35.33 4.88 12.52
N LEU A 19 35.64 6.17 12.71
CA LEU A 19 34.75 7.26 12.31
C LEU A 19 34.56 7.34 10.79
N ILE A 20 35.61 7.09 10.00
CA ILE A 20 35.50 7.00 8.54
C ILE A 20 34.64 5.80 8.14
N PHE A 21 34.83 4.63 8.74
CA PHE A 21 33.98 3.47 8.46
C PHE A 21 32.51 3.69 8.87
N ALA A 22 32.26 4.44 9.95
CA ALA A 22 30.90 4.82 10.35
C ALA A 22 30.25 5.87 9.42
N LEU A 23 31.05 6.74 8.78
CA LEU A 23 30.58 7.75 7.82
C LEU A 23 30.41 7.20 6.39
N VAL A 24 31.02 6.06 6.08
CA VAL A 24 30.99 5.43 4.74
C VAL A 24 30.06 4.21 4.71
N VAL A 25 29.32 3.91 5.79
CA VAL A 25 28.17 3.00 5.66
C VAL A 25 27.17 3.70 4.75
N PRO A 26 26.93 3.21 3.51
CA PRO A 26 25.86 3.75 2.71
C PRO A 26 24.60 3.62 3.56
N ALA A 27 23.88 4.74 3.77
CA ALA A 27 22.55 4.69 4.36
C ALA A 27 21.80 3.56 3.61
N PRO A 28 21.13 2.63 4.31
CA PRO A 28 20.31 1.65 3.61
C PRO A 28 19.43 2.45 2.66
N SER A 29 19.53 2.18 1.35
CA SER A 29 18.54 2.71 0.42
C SER A 29 17.21 2.31 1.04
N LEU A 30 16.40 3.28 1.47
CA LEU A 30 15.09 2.99 2.05
C LEU A 30 14.34 2.21 0.98
N ALA A 31 14.35 0.88 1.08
CA ALA A 31 13.61 0.02 0.19
C ALA A 31 12.16 0.49 0.32
N TYR A 32 11.58 0.93 -0.80
CA TYR A 32 10.25 1.48 -0.77
C TYR A 32 9.26 0.39 -0.27
N SER A 33 8.47 0.79 0.72
CA SER A 33 7.22 0.19 1.21
C SER A 33 6.17 -0.17 0.18
N TYR A 34 5.64 -1.39 0.13
CA TYR A 34 4.30 -1.60 -0.42
C TYR A 34 3.41 -2.47 0.46
N SER A 35 2.11 -2.31 0.33
CA SER A 35 1.11 -3.20 0.89
C SER A 35 0.10 -3.63 -0.15
N ILE A 36 -0.52 -4.79 0.07
CA ILE A 36 -1.56 -5.34 -0.81
C ILE A 36 -2.76 -5.75 0.03
N SER A 37 -3.95 -5.37 -0.39
CA SER A 37 -5.19 -6.01 0.04
C SER A 37 -5.88 -6.61 -1.19
N TYR A 38 -6.55 -7.74 -1.04
CA TYR A 38 -7.40 -8.25 -2.11
C TYR A 38 -8.59 -9.01 -1.56
N VAL A 39 -9.72 -8.86 -2.22
CA VAL A 39 -10.91 -9.65 -1.95
C VAL A 39 -11.31 -10.33 -3.25
N GLU A 40 -11.26 -11.65 -3.26
CA GLU A 40 -11.69 -12.47 -4.39
C GLU A 40 -12.79 -13.47 -4.02
N ASP A 41 -12.93 -13.77 -2.72
CA ASP A 41 -14.03 -14.54 -2.15
C ASP A 41 -14.99 -13.60 -1.39
N TYR A 42 -16.11 -13.29 -2.04
CA TYR A 42 -17.20 -12.52 -1.46
C TYR A 42 -18.26 -13.49 -0.95
N ASP A 43 -18.81 -13.25 0.24
CA ASP A 43 -19.82 -14.13 0.88
C ASP A 43 -21.09 -14.34 0.01
N LEU A 44 -21.31 -13.47 -0.97
CA LEU A 44 -22.36 -13.64 -1.97
C LEU A 44 -21.93 -14.65 -3.04
N GLN A 45 -22.56 -15.83 -3.05
CA GLN A 45 -22.52 -16.83 -4.13
C GLN A 45 -22.88 -16.30 -5.55
N GLN A 46 -23.24 -15.02 -5.68
CA GLN A 46 -23.70 -14.37 -6.91
C GLN A 46 -22.81 -13.21 -7.38
N MET A 47 -21.87 -12.74 -6.57
CA MET A 47 -20.81 -11.90 -7.13
C MET A 47 -19.88 -12.84 -7.88
N ASP A 48 -19.54 -12.48 -9.12
CA ASP A 48 -18.58 -13.23 -9.92
C ASP A 48 -17.39 -13.47 -9.00
N MET A 49 -17.16 -14.73 -8.60
CA MET A 49 -15.95 -15.09 -7.87
C MET A 49 -14.82 -14.71 -8.81
N ILE A 50 -14.23 -13.55 -8.57
CA ILE A 50 -13.26 -13.02 -9.47
C ILE A 50 -12.11 -14.03 -9.51
N GLY A 51 -11.72 -14.66 -8.39
CA GLY A 51 -10.71 -15.73 -8.37
C GLY A 51 -9.36 -15.34 -8.98
N TRP A 52 -9.16 -14.05 -9.23
CA TRP A 52 -7.97 -13.45 -9.84
C TRP A 52 -7.18 -12.61 -8.83
N GLY A 53 -7.70 -12.37 -7.62
CA GLY A 53 -7.03 -11.58 -6.59
C GLY A 53 -5.69 -12.20 -6.19
N THR A 54 -5.64 -13.52 -5.98
CA THR A 54 -4.38 -14.23 -5.71
C THR A 54 -3.39 -14.08 -6.87
N ALA A 55 -3.86 -14.26 -8.11
CA ALA A 55 -3.00 -14.17 -9.30
C ALA A 55 -2.48 -12.74 -9.54
N VAL A 56 -3.34 -11.73 -9.40
CA VAL A 56 -2.96 -10.31 -9.51
C VAL A 56 -1.98 -9.93 -8.40
N ARG A 57 -2.25 -10.36 -7.16
CA ARG A 57 -1.35 -10.15 -6.03
C ARG A 57 0.04 -10.74 -6.30
N ASP A 58 0.14 -11.98 -6.79
CA ASP A 58 1.43 -12.61 -7.10
C ASP A 58 2.21 -11.82 -8.17
N VAL A 59 1.54 -11.31 -9.20
CA VAL A 59 2.18 -10.49 -10.25
C VAL A 59 2.67 -9.16 -9.68
N VAL A 60 1.84 -8.43 -8.94
CA VAL A 60 2.21 -7.15 -8.31
C VAL A 60 3.37 -7.34 -7.34
N GLN A 61 3.28 -8.34 -6.47
CA GLN A 61 4.29 -8.67 -5.48
C GLN A 61 5.62 -9.04 -6.15
N SER A 62 5.59 -9.86 -7.20
CA SER A 62 6.79 -10.22 -7.97
C SER A 62 7.45 -9.00 -8.62
N ARG A 63 6.69 -8.08 -9.21
CA ARG A 63 7.25 -6.87 -9.85
C ARG A 63 7.87 -5.93 -8.81
N LEU A 64 7.17 -5.68 -7.71
CA LEU A 64 7.66 -4.79 -6.66
C LEU A 64 8.89 -5.37 -5.95
N ASN A 65 8.88 -6.66 -5.61
CA ASN A 65 10.05 -7.34 -5.06
C ASN A 65 11.23 -7.33 -6.04
N GLY A 66 10.98 -7.58 -7.34
CA GLY A 66 12.00 -7.50 -8.37
C GLY A 66 12.60 -6.10 -8.54
N ALA A 67 11.84 -5.05 -8.24
CA ALA A 67 12.29 -3.66 -8.20
C ALA A 67 12.96 -3.26 -6.87
N GLY A 68 13.12 -4.19 -5.92
CA GLY A 68 13.76 -3.95 -4.62
C GLY A 68 12.86 -3.29 -3.57
N TRP A 69 11.54 -3.30 -3.78
CA TRP A 69 10.57 -2.85 -2.78
C TRP A 69 10.35 -3.95 -1.73
N SER A 70 9.96 -3.56 -0.52
CA SER A 70 9.63 -4.48 0.57
C SER A 70 8.16 -4.43 0.91
N GLN A 71 7.56 -5.61 1.06
CA GLN A 71 6.17 -5.74 1.49
C GLN A 71 6.06 -5.43 2.98
N SER A 72 5.19 -4.50 3.36
CA SER A 72 4.87 -4.20 4.75
C SER A 72 3.78 -5.13 5.29
N PHE A 73 2.73 -5.38 4.51
CA PHE A 73 1.71 -6.40 4.80
C PHE A 73 1.01 -6.88 3.53
N CYS A 74 0.29 -7.99 3.65
CA CYS A 74 -0.68 -8.44 2.65
C CYS A 74 -1.90 -9.03 3.37
N ALA A 75 -3.10 -8.52 3.07
CA ALA A 75 -4.39 -8.99 3.57
C ALA A 75 -5.22 -9.59 2.44
N ALA A 76 -6.06 -10.57 2.78
CA ALA A 76 -6.83 -11.37 1.81
C ALA A 76 -8.23 -11.67 2.33
N ASP A 77 -9.23 -11.54 1.46
CA ASP A 77 -10.63 -11.93 1.63
C ASP A 77 -11.21 -11.43 2.95
N GLY A 78 -11.76 -12.31 3.79
CA GLY A 78 -12.36 -11.97 5.08
C GLY A 78 -11.42 -11.34 6.11
N ASN A 79 -10.13 -11.18 5.79
CA ASN A 79 -9.18 -10.42 6.61
C ASN A 79 -8.96 -9.00 6.10
N VAL A 80 -9.59 -8.62 4.99
CA VAL A 80 -9.57 -7.24 4.49
C VAL A 80 -10.69 -6.46 5.15
N ASP A 81 -10.33 -5.40 5.85
CA ASP A 81 -11.28 -4.52 6.52
C ASP A 81 -11.01 -3.05 6.22
N GLU A 82 -11.90 -2.17 6.70
CA GLU A 82 -11.81 -0.71 6.55
C GLU A 82 -10.47 -0.11 7.02
N THR A 83 -9.79 -0.75 7.99
CA THR A 83 -8.53 -0.26 8.56
C THR A 83 -7.35 -0.43 7.61
N ASP A 84 -7.41 -1.40 6.70
CA ASP A 84 -6.43 -1.55 5.61
C ASP A 84 -6.39 -0.31 4.70
N PHE A 85 -7.52 0.41 4.62
CA PHE A 85 -7.72 1.62 3.81
C PHE A 85 -7.59 2.92 4.59
N GLY A 86 -7.08 2.87 5.82
CA GLY A 86 -6.83 4.09 6.59
C GLY A 86 -8.11 4.82 7.04
N SER A 87 -9.17 4.08 7.39
CA SER A 87 -10.44 4.65 7.83
C SER A 87 -10.44 5.17 9.28
N GLN A 88 -9.41 4.90 10.08
CA GLN A 88 -9.38 5.31 11.49
C GLN A 88 -8.51 6.55 11.69
N ASN A 89 -8.56 7.13 12.88
CA ASN A 89 -7.73 8.31 13.22
C ASN A 89 -6.46 7.93 13.99
N SER A 90 -6.27 6.66 14.32
CA SER A 90 -5.14 6.15 15.12
C SER A 90 -5.07 4.63 15.05
N GLY A 91 -3.88 4.06 15.28
CA GLY A 91 -3.69 2.61 15.36
C GLY A 91 -3.14 2.04 14.06
N TYR A 92 -3.45 0.77 13.78
CA TYR A 92 -3.11 0.15 12.50
C TYR A 92 -3.90 0.84 11.39
N GLN A 93 -3.19 1.40 10.43
CA GLN A 93 -3.73 2.00 9.22
C GLN A 93 -2.90 1.40 8.09
N GLY A 94 -3.42 0.39 7.39
CA GLY A 94 -2.63 -0.38 6.42
C GLY A 94 -1.86 0.52 5.45
N LEU A 95 -2.52 1.58 4.97
CA LEU A 95 -1.93 2.60 4.13
C LEU A 95 -0.70 3.29 4.77
N ASP A 96 -0.70 3.60 6.06
CA ASP A 96 0.34 4.43 6.68
C ASP A 96 1.72 3.75 6.74
N GLY A 97 1.75 2.42 6.68
CA GLY A 97 2.98 1.61 6.75
C GLY A 97 3.68 1.38 5.42
N ALA A 98 3.16 1.89 4.30
CA ALA A 98 3.68 1.66 2.96
C ALA A 98 3.77 2.94 2.13
N TYR A 99 4.64 2.97 1.12
CA TYR A 99 4.70 4.05 0.13
C TYR A 99 3.70 3.85 -1.01
N LEU A 100 3.29 2.60 -1.24
CA LEU A 100 2.28 2.22 -2.21
C LEU A 100 1.32 1.23 -1.55
N HIS A 101 0.02 1.40 -1.76
CA HIS A 101 -0.97 0.38 -1.48
C HIS A 101 -1.65 -0.05 -2.77
N TYR A 102 -1.80 -1.37 -2.96
CA TYR A 102 -2.53 -1.95 -4.06
C TYR A 102 -3.72 -2.72 -3.52
N HIS A 103 -4.93 -2.33 -3.91
CA HIS A 103 -6.14 -3.07 -3.61
C HIS A 103 -6.68 -3.73 -4.87
N PHE A 104 -7.12 -4.98 -4.77
CA PHE A 104 -7.88 -5.68 -5.80
C PHE A 104 -9.24 -6.15 -5.26
N GLY A 105 -10.31 -5.88 -5.99
CA GLY A 105 -11.64 -6.36 -5.60
C GLY A 105 -12.75 -5.73 -6.43
N HIS A 106 -13.97 -5.81 -5.92
CA HIS A 106 -15.12 -5.13 -6.48
C HIS A 106 -15.23 -3.69 -5.98
N GLY A 107 -15.77 -2.86 -6.86
CA GLY A 107 -16.24 -1.53 -6.54
C GLY A 107 -17.51 -1.28 -7.34
N CYS A 108 -18.36 -0.41 -6.82
CA CYS A 108 -19.60 -0.05 -7.49
C CYS A 108 -19.99 1.38 -7.20
N ASN A 109 -20.91 1.90 -8.00
CA ASN A 109 -21.69 3.07 -7.67
C ASN A 109 -23.01 2.61 -7.04
N ALA A 110 -23.11 2.73 -5.71
CA ALA A 110 -24.26 2.28 -4.93
C ALA A 110 -25.45 3.27 -4.97
N GLY A 111 -25.41 4.29 -5.85
CA GLY A 111 -26.45 5.32 -5.96
C GLY A 111 -26.39 6.41 -4.89
N VAL A 112 -25.65 6.18 -3.80
CA VAL A 112 -25.33 7.17 -2.75
C VAL A 112 -23.86 7.63 -2.80
N GLY A 113 -23.07 7.07 -3.72
CA GLY A 113 -21.64 7.28 -3.87
C GLY A 113 -20.98 6.04 -4.46
N THR A 114 -19.69 6.15 -4.76
CA THR A 114 -18.88 4.99 -5.15
C THR A 114 -18.19 4.39 -3.93
N GLU A 115 -18.01 3.07 -3.94
CA GLU A 115 -17.51 2.32 -2.81
C GLU A 115 -16.54 1.21 -3.23
N ILE A 116 -15.62 0.86 -2.32
CA ILE A 116 -14.77 -0.33 -2.41
C ILE A 116 -15.44 -1.42 -1.56
N GLN A 117 -15.76 -2.56 -2.15
CA GLN A 117 -16.52 -3.61 -1.47
C GLN A 117 -15.59 -4.57 -0.70
N LEU A 118 -15.87 -4.77 0.60
CA LEU A 118 -15.14 -5.71 1.46
C LEU A 118 -15.73 -7.12 1.37
N ALA A 119 -15.07 -8.13 1.93
CA ALA A 119 -15.45 -9.54 1.79
C ALA A 119 -16.89 -9.87 2.21
N HIS A 120 -17.38 -9.16 3.22
CA HIS A 120 -18.74 -9.33 3.77
C HIS A 120 -19.76 -8.39 3.13
N TRP A 121 -19.44 -7.74 2.01
CA TRP A 121 -20.36 -6.87 1.30
C TRP A 121 -21.57 -7.65 0.78
N GLN A 122 -22.77 -7.13 1.07
CA GLN A 122 -24.05 -7.70 0.65
C GLN A 122 -25.04 -6.60 0.23
N LEU A 123 -26.01 -6.94 -0.62
CA LEU A 123 -27.05 -6.00 -1.10
C LEU A 123 -27.83 -5.29 0.01
N LEU A 124 -27.90 -5.86 1.21
CA LEU A 124 -28.61 -5.30 2.38
C LEU A 124 -27.66 -4.90 3.51
N GLN A 125 -26.36 -5.18 3.37
CA GLN A 125 -25.31 -4.87 4.34
C GLN A 125 -24.04 -4.45 3.58
N HIS A 126 -23.80 -3.14 3.51
CA HIS A 126 -22.72 -2.56 2.72
C HIS A 126 -21.43 -2.50 3.54
N ASP A 127 -20.83 -3.67 3.83
CA ASP A 127 -19.47 -3.70 4.38
C ASP A 127 -18.52 -3.23 3.25
N ALA A 128 -18.21 -1.94 3.26
CA ALA A 128 -17.51 -1.24 2.21
C ALA A 128 -16.64 -0.13 2.79
N VAL A 129 -15.70 0.36 1.98
CA VAL A 129 -15.05 1.64 2.24
C VAL A 129 -15.64 2.68 1.31
N VAL A 130 -16.17 3.75 1.90
CA VAL A 130 -16.67 4.90 1.16
C VAL A 130 -15.75 6.12 1.34
N ARG A 131 -15.77 7.01 0.36
CA ARG A 131 -14.88 8.20 0.32
C ARG A 131 -14.90 9.05 1.61
N ASP A 132 -16.07 9.17 2.24
CA ASP A 132 -16.28 10.06 3.38
C ASP A 132 -15.59 9.49 4.63
N GLU A 133 -15.46 8.17 4.72
CA GLU A 133 -14.75 7.49 5.80
C GLU A 133 -13.25 7.72 5.75
N VAL A 134 -12.70 7.95 4.56
CA VAL A 134 -11.25 8.17 4.36
C VAL A 134 -10.90 9.62 4.07
N TYR A 135 -11.88 10.54 4.10
CA TYR A 135 -11.67 11.95 3.78
C TYR A 135 -10.56 12.57 4.63
N LYS A 136 -9.51 13.05 3.95
CA LYS A 136 -8.30 13.62 4.56
C LYS A 136 -7.60 12.71 5.57
N LYS A 137 -7.75 11.38 5.44
CA LYS A 137 -7.05 10.41 6.29
C LYS A 137 -5.81 9.81 5.64
N TRP A 138 -5.68 9.86 4.31
CA TRP A 138 -4.48 9.40 3.62
C TRP A 138 -3.39 10.47 3.72
N ASP A 139 -2.73 10.48 4.89
CA ASP A 139 -1.93 11.60 5.39
C ASP A 139 -0.48 11.26 5.71
N SER A 140 -0.10 9.99 5.64
CA SER A 140 1.20 9.49 6.08
C SER A 140 2.15 9.22 4.91
N THR A 141 3.11 8.32 5.12
CA THR A 141 4.18 7.91 4.19
C THR A 141 3.65 7.39 2.85
N ASN A 142 2.38 7.02 2.77
CA ASN A 142 1.78 6.50 1.56
C ASN A 142 1.68 7.55 0.47
N LYS A 143 2.32 7.23 -0.66
CA LYS A 143 2.40 8.11 -1.80
C LYS A 143 1.39 7.73 -2.87
N TRP A 144 1.05 6.45 -3.01
CA TRP A 144 0.24 5.96 -4.11
C TRP A 144 -0.77 4.92 -3.63
N VAL A 145 -2.04 5.18 -3.88
CA VAL A 145 -3.10 4.18 -3.69
C VAL A 145 -3.61 3.75 -5.05
N ILE A 146 -3.48 2.46 -5.36
CA ILE A 146 -4.02 1.85 -6.57
C ILE A 146 -5.23 1.03 -6.16
N VAL A 147 -6.40 1.44 -6.61
CA VAL A 147 -7.68 0.78 -6.37
C VAL A 147 -8.07 0.05 -7.64
N ASP A 148 -7.67 -1.22 -7.75
CA ASP A 148 -8.00 -2.09 -8.86
C ASP A 148 -9.41 -2.68 -8.70
N ALA A 149 -10.40 -1.78 -8.72
CA ALA A 149 -11.81 -2.09 -8.56
C ALA A 149 -12.68 -1.21 -9.49
N CYS A 150 -13.81 -1.76 -9.94
CA CYS A 150 -14.71 -1.09 -10.87
C CYS A 150 -15.31 0.20 -10.28
N HIS A 151 -15.56 1.20 -11.14
CA HIS A 151 -16.36 2.41 -10.85
C HIS A 151 -15.95 3.29 -9.66
N VAL A 152 -14.90 2.96 -8.89
CA VAL A 152 -14.50 3.76 -7.71
C VAL A 152 -14.21 5.21 -8.12
N LEU A 153 -13.49 5.42 -9.22
CA LEU A 153 -13.15 6.76 -9.72
C LEU A 153 -14.22 7.38 -10.62
N GLU A 154 -15.44 6.83 -10.67
CA GLU A 154 -16.59 7.56 -11.23
C GLU A 154 -16.93 8.79 -10.35
N ASP A 155 -16.57 8.75 -9.06
CA ASP A 155 -16.64 9.89 -8.15
C ASP A 155 -15.25 10.52 -7.94
N GLU A 156 -15.03 11.69 -8.55
CA GLU A 156 -13.76 12.43 -8.42
C GLU A 156 -13.48 12.90 -6.97
N GLN A 157 -14.47 12.89 -6.08
CA GLN A 157 -14.31 13.30 -4.69
C GLN A 157 -13.46 12.33 -3.86
N TRP A 158 -13.14 11.14 -4.38
CA TRP A 158 -12.11 10.27 -3.80
C TRP A 158 -10.75 10.96 -3.66
N GLY A 159 -10.44 11.96 -4.51
CA GLY A 159 -9.26 12.81 -4.32
C GLY A 159 -9.23 13.54 -2.97
N GLY A 160 -10.39 13.70 -2.31
CA GLY A 160 -10.52 14.24 -0.95
C GLY A 160 -9.90 13.34 0.14
N ALA A 161 -9.73 12.05 -0.11
CA ALA A 161 -9.04 11.14 0.81
C ALA A 161 -7.58 11.55 1.05
N LEU A 162 -6.94 12.13 0.02
CA LEU A 162 -5.57 12.62 0.07
C LEU A 162 -5.47 13.84 1.00
N LYS A 163 -4.77 13.69 2.12
CA LYS A 163 -4.32 14.83 2.94
C LYS A 163 -2.92 15.28 2.53
N TYR A 164 -2.00 14.32 2.36
CA TYR A 164 -0.64 14.58 1.85
C TYR A 164 -0.12 13.54 0.85
N SER A 165 -0.87 12.48 0.56
CA SER A 165 -0.54 11.47 -0.46
C SER A 165 -0.46 12.06 -1.88
N HIS A 166 0.25 11.39 -2.80
CA HIS A 166 0.55 11.93 -4.13
C HIS A 166 -0.51 11.60 -5.18
N GLY A 167 -1.12 10.42 -5.15
CA GLY A 167 -2.11 10.05 -6.17
C GLY A 167 -2.93 8.82 -5.85
N ILE A 168 -4.11 8.77 -6.48
CA ILE A 168 -5.03 7.64 -6.51
C ILE A 168 -5.15 7.20 -7.97
N LEU A 169 -4.99 5.92 -8.23
CA LEU A 169 -5.28 5.31 -9.53
C LEU A 169 -6.41 4.30 -9.33
N GLY A 170 -7.30 4.18 -10.32
CA GLY A 170 -8.44 3.27 -10.27
C GLY A 170 -9.31 3.42 -11.51
N PHE A 171 -10.51 2.85 -11.50
CA PHE A 171 -11.36 2.76 -12.69
C PHE A 171 -12.64 3.58 -12.53
N ALA A 172 -13.00 4.35 -13.56
CA ALA A 172 -14.28 5.06 -13.67
C ALA A 172 -15.31 4.28 -14.53
N SER A 173 -15.09 2.98 -14.70
CA SER A 173 -15.95 2.09 -15.47
C SER A 173 -15.79 0.65 -15.00
N SER A 174 -16.54 -0.28 -15.60
CA SER A 174 -16.32 -1.71 -15.41
C SER A 174 -14.99 -2.12 -16.03
N LYS A 175 -14.21 -2.93 -15.30
CA LYS A 175 -13.03 -3.62 -15.84
C LYS A 175 -13.29 -5.12 -15.90
N MET A 176 -12.69 -5.78 -16.89
CA MET A 176 -12.51 -7.22 -16.86
C MET A 176 -11.25 -7.54 -16.03
N THR A 177 -11.24 -8.70 -15.40
CA THR A 177 -10.11 -9.15 -14.60
C THR A 177 -8.97 -9.59 -15.51
N SER A 178 -7.74 -9.26 -15.13
CA SER A 178 -6.54 -9.58 -15.91
C SER A 178 -5.33 -9.60 -15.00
N THR A 179 -4.41 -10.53 -15.24
CA THR A 179 -3.06 -10.52 -14.66
C THR A 179 -2.10 -9.60 -15.39
N GLU A 180 -2.52 -9.06 -16.53
CA GLU A 180 -1.75 -8.06 -17.26
C GLU A 180 -1.80 -6.75 -16.49
N LEU A 181 -0.71 -6.44 -15.78
CA LEU A 181 -0.49 -5.09 -15.29
C LEU A 181 -0.22 -4.17 -16.50
N PRO A 182 -0.61 -2.88 -16.42
CA PRO A 182 -0.27 -1.91 -17.46
C PRO A 182 1.23 -2.00 -17.80
N GLU A 183 1.53 -2.30 -19.06
CA GLU A 183 2.91 -2.33 -19.54
C GLU A 183 3.36 -0.91 -19.89
N ILE A 184 4.61 -0.59 -19.57
CA ILE A 184 5.25 0.61 -20.10
C ILE A 184 5.60 0.28 -21.55
N VAL A 185 4.83 0.84 -22.48
CA VAL A 185 5.13 0.77 -23.92
C VAL A 185 6.25 1.76 -24.27
#